data_AF-A0A257UIH9-F1
#
_entry.id   AF-A0A257UIH9-F1
#
_cell.length_a   1.000
_cell.length_b   1.000
_cell.length_c   1.000
_cell.angle_alpha   90.00
_cell.angle_beta   90.00
_cell.angle_gamma   90.00
#
_symmetry.space_group_name_H-M   'P 1'
#
loop_
_entity.id
_entity.type
_entity.pdbx_description
1 polymer ?
#
loop_
_entity_poly.entity_id
_entity_poly.type
_entity_poly.pdbx_seq_one_letter_code
_entity_poly.pdbx_strand_id
1 'polypeptide(L)'
;QNADAVMVDFFNRPASTTNALAALALRTGAPVIPVFALPLPGGRFRMIYDHPVEPPEADSADPIREFTQRCTDVLEMYVRRHPQLWLWMHRRWRDPETGEEAMVGMFPRAQTDAEQAEEPGE
;
A
#
# COMPACT_ATOMS: atom_id res chain seq x y z
N GLN A 1 6.91 -13.20 9.41
CA GLN A 1 6.55 -11.95 10.12
C GLN A 1 5.74 -11.12 9.15
N ASN A 2 4.49 -10.83 9.52
CA ASN A 2 3.41 -10.45 8.61
C ASN A 2 3.36 -8.92 8.40
N ALA A 3 4.28 -8.39 7.59
CA ALA A 3 4.19 -7.02 7.11
C ALA A 3 3.84 -7.07 5.61
N ASP A 4 2.54 -7.00 5.32
CA ASP A 4 1.97 -7.01 3.95
C ASP A 4 2.27 -5.72 3.15
N ALA A 5 3.03 -4.79 3.72
CA ALA A 5 3.38 -3.51 3.11
C ALA A 5 4.77 -3.00 3.53
N VAL A 6 5.42 -2.28 2.62
CA VAL A 6 6.69 -1.56 2.79
C VAL A 6 6.47 -0.06 2.60
N MET A 7 7.29 0.74 3.28
CA MET A 7 7.26 2.19 3.14
C MET A 7 8.06 2.62 1.91
N VAL A 8 7.36 3.23 0.96
CA VAL A 8 7.91 3.82 -0.27
C VAL A 8 7.41 5.24 -0.41
N ASP A 9 8.12 6.07 -1.16
CA ASP A 9 7.68 7.43 -1.45
C ASP A 9 6.66 7.43 -2.59
N PHE A 10 5.59 8.17 -2.40
CA PHE A 10 4.61 8.51 -3.43
C PHE A 10 4.36 10.01 -3.34
N PHE A 11 4.66 10.76 -4.40
CA PHE A 11 4.66 12.22 -4.41
C PHE A 11 5.52 12.85 -3.31
N ASN A 12 6.74 12.33 -3.11
CA ASN A 12 7.67 12.76 -2.05
C ASN A 12 7.09 12.66 -0.63
N ARG A 13 6.11 11.78 -0.42
CA ARG A 13 5.51 11.50 0.88
C ARG A 13 5.53 10.00 1.16
N PRO A 14 5.98 9.56 2.33
CA PRO A 14 6.00 8.15 2.68
C PRO A 14 4.60 7.54 2.65
N ALA A 15 4.41 6.47 1.91
CA ALA A 15 3.17 5.73 1.76
C ALA A 15 3.40 4.23 1.99
N SER A 16 2.54 3.62 2.81
CA SER A 16 2.53 2.18 3.00
C SER A 16 1.98 1.50 1.74
N THR A 17 2.81 0.72 1.07
CA THR A 17 2.48 0.08 -0.23
C THR A 17 2.73 -1.42 -0.13
N THR A 18 1.82 -2.21 -0.70
CA THR A 18 1.95 -3.67 -0.65
C THR A 18 3.25 -4.15 -1.31
N ASN A 19 3.94 -5.07 -0.64
CA ASN A 19 5.17 -5.67 -1.15
C ASN A 19 4.93 -6.96 -1.96
N ALA A 20 3.67 -7.43 -2.05
CA ALA A 20 3.34 -8.72 -2.64
C ALA A 20 3.81 -8.84 -4.10
N LEU A 21 3.69 -7.76 -4.88
CA LEU A 21 4.13 -7.71 -6.28
C LEU A 21 5.65 -7.92 -6.39
N ALA A 22 6.43 -7.13 -5.65
CA ALA A 22 7.88 -7.22 -5.63
C ALA A 22 8.36 -8.59 -5.12
N ALA A 23 7.78 -9.06 -4.01
CA ALA A 23 8.12 -10.35 -3.42
C ALA A 23 7.83 -11.53 -4.38
N LEU A 24 6.69 -11.50 -5.08
CA LEU A 24 6.36 -12.54 -6.05
C LEU A 24 7.31 -12.52 -7.25
N ALA A 25 7.57 -11.34 -7.80
CA ALA A 25 8.45 -11.19 -8.96
C ALA A 25 9.89 -11.64 -8.65
N LEU A 26 10.45 -11.21 -7.50
CA LEU A 26 11.80 -11.63 -7.07
C LEU A 26 11.91 -13.13 -6.80
N ARG A 27 10.85 -13.75 -6.26
CA ARG A 27 10.83 -15.20 -6.03
C ARG A 27 10.73 -16.04 -7.29
N THR A 28 10.11 -15.51 -8.34
CA THR A 28 9.78 -16.26 -9.57
C THR A 28 10.66 -15.89 -10.75
N GLY A 29 11.35 -14.74 -10.71
CA GLY A 29 12.03 -14.16 -11.86
C GLY A 29 11.08 -13.59 -12.91
N ALA A 30 9.78 -13.49 -12.62
CA ALA A 30 8.80 -12.99 -13.58
C ALA A 30 8.95 -11.47 -13.79
N PRO A 31 8.84 -10.97 -15.03
CA PRO A 31 8.89 -9.54 -15.31
C PRO A 31 7.63 -8.84 -14.78
N VAL A 32 7.79 -7.63 -14.25
CA VAL A 32 6.67 -6.77 -13.84
C VAL A 32 6.42 -5.74 -14.94
N ILE A 33 5.27 -5.84 -15.59
CA ILE A 33 4.86 -4.92 -16.68
C ILE A 33 3.76 -4.00 -16.16
N PRO A 34 4.00 -2.68 -16.03
CA PRO A 34 2.97 -1.71 -15.70
C PRO A 34 1.92 -1.63 -16.80
N VAL A 35 0.64 -1.64 -16.41
CA VAL A 35 -0.48 -1.56 -17.33
C VAL A 35 -1.45 -0.49 -16.88
N PHE A 36 -1.85 0.37 -17.82
CA PHE A 36 -2.78 1.47 -17.58
C PHE A 36 -3.92 1.45 -18.60
N ALA A 37 -5.12 1.78 -18.16
CA ALA A 37 -6.29 1.93 -19.02
C ALA A 37 -6.73 3.40 -19.03
N LEU A 38 -6.59 4.07 -20.17
CA LEU A 38 -7.02 5.46 -20.32
C LEU A 38 -8.39 5.52 -21.01
N PRO A 39 -9.38 6.23 -20.44
CA PRO A 39 -10.71 6.33 -21.05
C PRO A 39 -10.66 7.12 -22.36
N LEU A 40 -11.50 6.71 -23.30
CA LEU A 40 -11.74 7.35 -24.59
C LEU A 40 -13.24 7.66 -24.75
N PRO A 41 -13.62 8.58 -25.66
CA PRO A 41 -15.02 8.83 -25.97
C PRO A 41 -15.76 7.56 -26.41
N GLY A 42 -17.03 7.46 -26.00
CA GLY A 42 -17.89 6.33 -26.31
C GLY A 42 -17.65 5.10 -25.43
N GLY A 43 -17.16 5.29 -24.20
CA GLY A 43 -16.99 4.20 -23.22
C GLY A 43 -15.87 3.22 -23.55
N ARG A 44 -14.95 3.60 -24.44
CA ARG A 44 -13.80 2.78 -24.83
C ARG A 44 -12.59 3.09 -23.94
N PHE A 45 -11.60 2.20 -23.94
CA PHE A 45 -10.35 2.40 -23.22
C PHE A 45 -9.16 2.12 -24.13
N ARG A 46 -8.09 2.90 -23.95
CA ARG A 46 -6.77 2.63 -24.51
C ARG A 46 -5.94 1.92 -23.44
N MET A 47 -5.57 0.68 -23.71
CA MET A 47 -4.63 -0.07 -22.88
C MET A 47 -3.21 0.36 -23.23
N ILE A 48 -2.42 0.68 -22.22
CA ILE A 48 -1.01 1.03 -22.33
C ILE A 48 -0.24 -0.02 -21.53
N TYR A 49 0.67 -0.71 -22.21
CA TYR A 49 1.64 -1.60 -21.60
C TYR A 49 2.97 -0.86 -21.64
N ASP A 50 3.53 -0.55 -20.47
CA ASP A 50 4.82 0.11 -20.40
C ASP A 50 5.97 -0.90 -20.50
N HIS A 51 7.20 -0.40 -20.54
CA HIS A 51 8.37 -1.25 -20.42
C HIS A 51 8.36 -2.00 -19.07
N PRO A 52 8.90 -3.23 -19.02
CA PRO A 52 9.09 -3.94 -17.77
C PRO A 52 9.88 -3.08 -16.78
N VAL A 53 9.42 -3.03 -15.53
CA VAL A 53 10.18 -2.37 -14.46
C VAL A 53 11.43 -3.22 -14.20
N GLU A 54 12.59 -2.58 -14.27
CA GLU A 54 13.85 -3.27 -14.03
C GLU A 54 13.92 -3.77 -12.58
N PRO A 55 14.27 -5.06 -12.38
CA PRO A 55 14.46 -5.59 -11.04
C PRO A 55 15.64 -4.90 -10.34
N PRO A 56 15.65 -4.88 -9.00
CA PRO A 56 16.75 -4.31 -8.23
C PRO A 56 18.06 -5.07 -8.49
N GLU A 57 19.18 -4.42 -8.20
CA GLU A 57 20.50 -5.03 -8.32
C GLU A 57 20.67 -6.18 -7.31
N ALA A 58 21.54 -7.14 -7.63
CA ALA A 58 21.72 -8.35 -6.84
C ALA A 58 22.29 -8.09 -5.43
N ASP A 59 22.98 -6.97 -5.24
CA ASP A 59 23.58 -6.50 -3.99
C ASP A 59 22.72 -5.45 -3.26
N SER A 60 21.50 -5.21 -3.73
CA SER A 60 20.56 -4.32 -3.05
C SER A 60 20.34 -4.76 -1.60
N ALA A 61 20.49 -3.82 -0.66
CA ALA A 61 20.29 -4.06 0.76
C ALA A 61 18.81 -4.31 1.11
N ASP A 62 17.88 -3.79 0.32
CA ASP A 62 16.43 -4.01 0.47
C ASP A 62 15.75 -4.10 -0.91
N PRO A 63 15.90 -5.25 -1.60
CA PRO A 63 15.42 -5.40 -2.97
C PRO A 63 13.89 -5.33 -3.06
N ILE A 64 13.17 -5.72 -2.01
CA ILE A 64 11.70 -5.68 -2.00
C ILE A 64 11.22 -4.22 -1.98
N ARG A 65 11.76 -3.40 -1.06
CA ARG A 65 11.42 -1.97 -1.00
C ARG A 65 11.82 -1.26 -2.27
N GLU A 66 13.05 -1.48 -2.75
CA GLU A 66 13.55 -0.85 -3.96
C GLU A 66 12.67 -1.17 -5.17
N PHE A 67 12.32 -2.45 -5.36
CA PHE A 67 11.49 -2.82 -6.51
C PHE A 67 10.06 -2.24 -6.39
N THR A 68 9.52 -2.20 -5.17
CA THR A 68 8.22 -1.58 -4.90
C THR A 68 8.27 -0.07 -5.16
N GLN A 69 9.37 0.60 -4.83
CA GLN A 69 9.60 2.01 -5.12
C GLN A 69 9.61 2.25 -6.63
N ARG A 70 10.42 1.51 -7.39
CA ARG A 70 10.49 1.64 -8.86
C ARG A 70 9.12 1.46 -9.52
N CYS A 71 8.32 0.49 -9.07
CA CYS A 71 6.95 0.31 -9.54
C CYS A 71 6.05 1.51 -9.19
N THR A 72 6.22 2.06 -7.98
CA THR A 72 5.48 3.23 -7.50
C THR A 72 5.85 4.50 -8.27
N ASP A 73 7.11 4.67 -8.66
CA ASP A 73 7.58 5.80 -9.46
C ASP A 73 6.92 5.82 -10.86
N VAL A 74 6.78 4.64 -11.49
CA VAL A 74 6.03 4.51 -12.75
C VAL A 74 4.57 4.89 -12.54
N LEU A 75 3.93 4.38 -11.48
CA LEU A 75 2.55 4.77 -11.16
C LEU A 75 2.44 6.29 -10.97
N GLU A 76 3.35 6.89 -10.21
CA GLU A 76 3.38 8.33 -9.94
C GLU A 76 3.47 9.15 -11.24
N MET A 77 4.33 8.74 -12.18
CA MET A 77 4.45 9.37 -13.50
C MET A 77 3.09 9.42 -14.23
N TYR A 78 2.33 8.32 -14.24
CA TYR A 78 1.01 8.29 -14.88
C TYR A 78 -0.03 9.12 -14.12
N VAL A 79 -0.01 9.09 -12.78
CA VAL A 79 -0.90 9.93 -11.97
C VAL A 79 -0.60 11.42 -12.20
N ARG A 80 0.67 11.81 -12.35
CA ARG A 80 1.06 13.19 -12.72
C ARG A 80 0.52 13.60 -14.08
N ARG A 81 0.51 12.68 -15.05
CA ARG A 81 0.05 12.94 -16.41
C ARG A 81 -1.48 13.00 -16.52
N HIS A 82 -2.18 12.22 -15.69
CA HIS A 82 -3.64 12.10 -15.69
C HIS A 82 -4.24 12.15 -14.28
N PRO A 83 -4.04 13.26 -13.53
CA PRO A 83 -4.42 13.33 -12.13
C PRO A 83 -5.92 13.14 -11.91
N GLN A 84 -6.77 13.57 -12.84
CA GLN A 84 -8.22 13.41 -12.77
C GLN A 84 -8.70 11.95 -12.80
N LEU A 85 -7.85 11.02 -13.26
CA LEU A 85 -8.18 9.60 -13.32
C LEU A 85 -7.78 8.83 -12.06
N TRP A 86 -6.99 9.46 -11.18
CA TRP A 86 -6.60 8.85 -9.92
C TRP A 86 -7.73 8.94 -8.90
N LEU A 87 -7.92 7.85 -8.16
CA LEU A 87 -8.98 7.75 -7.15
C LEU A 87 -8.59 8.47 -5.86
N TRP A 88 -8.53 9.81 -5.89
CA TRP A 88 -8.13 10.67 -4.75
C TRP A 88 -8.97 10.47 -3.47
N MET A 89 -10.15 9.86 -3.59
CA MET A 89 -11.01 9.53 -2.46
C MET A 89 -10.40 8.44 -1.55
N HIS A 90 -9.46 7.63 -2.04
CA HIS A 90 -8.73 6.68 -1.19
C HIS A 90 -7.72 7.43 -0.32
N ARG A 91 -7.82 7.23 1.01
CA ARG A 91 -6.83 7.73 1.98
C ARG A 91 -5.51 6.97 1.85
N ARG A 92 -4.73 7.32 0.83
CA ARG A 92 -3.44 6.68 0.53
C ARG A 92 -2.37 6.99 1.58
N TRP A 93 -2.37 8.20 2.12
CA TRP A 93 -1.60 8.55 3.30
C TRP A 93 -2.53 8.51 4.51
N ARG A 94 -2.21 7.66 5.48
CA ARG A 94 -2.87 7.67 6.78
C ARG A 94 -2.00 8.49 7.71
N ASP A 95 -2.55 9.55 8.29
CA ASP A 95 -1.77 10.34 9.25
C ASP A 95 -1.47 9.46 10.47
N PRO A 96 -0.21 9.45 10.95
CA PRO A 96 0.15 8.65 12.11
C PRO A 96 -0.66 9.02 13.36
N GLU A 97 -1.11 10.27 13.50
CA GLU A 97 -1.89 10.76 14.64
C GLU A 97 -3.36 10.27 14.65
N THR A 98 -3.98 10.07 13.48
CA THR A 98 -5.38 9.60 13.40
C THR A 98 -5.52 8.08 13.47
N GLY A 99 -4.42 7.35 13.56
CA GLY A 99 -4.41 5.89 13.71
C GLY A 99 -4.89 5.41 15.09
N GLU A 100 -4.60 6.19 16.14
CA GLU A 100 -5.02 5.87 17.51
C GLU A 100 -6.33 6.58 17.88
N GLU A 101 -6.51 7.85 17.53
CA GLU A 101 -7.70 8.62 17.96
C GLU A 101 -9.01 8.19 17.27
N ALA A 102 -8.97 7.75 16.01
CA ALA A 102 -10.17 7.35 15.28
C ALA A 102 -10.83 6.07 15.83
N MET A 103 -10.10 5.29 16.64
CA MET A 103 -10.60 4.08 17.31
C MET A 103 -11.06 4.34 18.76
N VAL A 104 -10.89 5.56 19.29
CA VAL A 104 -11.26 5.91 20.67
C VAL A 104 -12.73 6.36 20.79
N GLY A 105 -13.39 6.72 19.68
CA GLY A 105 -14.69 7.40 19.74
C GLY A 105 -15.94 6.65 19.30
N MET A 106 -15.86 5.54 18.56
CA MET A 106 -17.05 4.99 17.87
C MET A 106 -17.66 3.74 18.54
N PHE A 107 -16.91 3.01 19.36
CA PHE A 107 -17.43 1.85 20.08
C PHE A 107 -16.98 1.91 21.54
N PRO A 108 -17.90 1.88 22.53
CA PRO A 108 -17.51 1.76 23.92
C PRO A 108 -16.63 0.52 24.08
N ARG A 109 -15.47 0.66 24.74
CA ARG A 109 -14.72 -0.52 25.19
C ARG A 109 -15.65 -1.29 26.11
N ALA A 110 -15.94 -2.55 25.76
CA ALA A 110 -16.53 -3.46 26.73
C ALA A 110 -15.56 -3.52 27.92
N GLN A 111 -16.01 -3.04 29.08
CA GLN A 111 -15.33 -3.31 30.34
C GLN A 111 -15.33 -4.83 30.47
N THR A 112 -14.14 -5.42 30.47
CA THR A 112 -14.00 -6.81 30.88
C THR A 112 -14.12 -6.80 32.39
N ASP A 113 -15.32 -7.07 32.90
CA ASP A 113 -15.52 -7.40 34.30
C ASP A 113 -14.84 -8.75 34.55
N ALA A 114 -13.57 -8.69 34.95
CA ALA A 114 -12.85 -9.82 35.50
C ALA A 114 -12.61 -9.55 37.00
N GLU A 115 -13.29 -10.38 37.80
CA GLU A 115 -12.83 -10.87 39.10
C GLU A 115 -12.81 -9.89 40.29
N GLN A 116 -13.96 -9.80 40.97
CA GLN A 116 -13.99 -9.84 42.43
C GLN A 116 -15.02 -10.89 42.88
N ALA A 117 -14.55 -12.13 43.01
CA ALA A 117 -15.19 -13.15 43.83
C ALA A 117 -14.17 -13.55 44.91
N GLU A 118 -14.12 -12.74 45.96
CA GLU A 118 -13.37 -13.03 47.18
C GLU A 118 -14.30 -13.84 48.11
N GLU A 119 -14.00 -15.14 48.20
CA GLU A 119 -14.16 -16.12 49.30
C GLU A 119 -15.34 -15.94 50.31
N PRO A 120 -16.22 -16.95 50.52
CA PRO A 120 -17.02 -17.04 51.73
C PRO A 120 -16.18 -17.65 52.87
N GLY A 121 -16.23 -17.01 54.03
CA GLY A 121 -15.55 -17.46 55.25
C GLY A 121 -16.18 -18.68 55.94
N GLU A 122 -15.33 -19.28 56.79
CA GLU A 122 -15.57 -20.21 57.92
C GLU A 122 -16.20 -21.59 57.65
#